data_AF-A0A1H4S843-F1
#
_entry.id   AF-A0A1H4S843-F1
#
_cell.length_a   1.000
_cell.length_b   1.000
_cell.length_c   1.000
_cell.angle_alpha   90.00
_cell.angle_beta   90.00
_cell.angle_gamma   90.00
#
_symmetry.space_group_name_H-M   'P 1'
#
loop_
_entity.id
_entity.type
_entity.pdbx_description
1 polymer ?
#
loop_
_entity_poly.entity_id
_entity_poly.type
_entity_poly.pdbx_seq_one_letter_code
_entity_poly.pdbx_strand_id
1 'polypeptide(L)' 'MRTEKQNFRGYEIQVTNNPALWQAAIYRTSPTLPEIDWVALNIRAASASPAFQEAKQVINRVLSPIRGKITSEKA' A
#
# COMPACT_ATOMS: atom_id res chain seq x y z
N MET A 1 8.00 20.79 -1.96
CA MET A 1 7.33 19.48 -1.91
C MET A 1 7.64 18.84 -0.58
N ARG A 2 6.63 18.29 0.11
CA ARG A 2 6.80 17.64 1.41
C ARG A 2 6.59 16.14 1.23
N THR A 3 7.53 15.35 1.73
CA THR A 3 7.39 13.89 1.79
C THR A 3 7.31 13.47 3.26
N GLU A 4 6.30 12.69 3.58
CA GLU A 4 6.09 12.10 4.89
C GLU A 4 6.29 10.59 4.79
N LYS A 5 6.82 9.98 5.85
CA LYS A 5 7.10 8.54 5.87
C LYS A 5 6.41 7.88 7.05
N GLN A 6 5.92 6.67 6.84
CA GLN A 6 5.36 5.85 7.90
C GLN A 6 5.65 4.36 7.67
N ASN A 7 6.08 3.67 8.72
CA ASN A 7 6.20 2.22 8.69
C ASN A 7 4.88 1.55 9.04
N PHE A 8 4.52 0.49 8.31
CA PHE A 8 3.33 -0.31 8.55
C PHE A 8 3.55 -1.77 8.10
N ARG A 9 3.44 -2.72 9.05
CA ARG A 9 3.53 -4.18 8.78
C ARG A 9 4.77 -4.62 7.97
N GLY A 10 5.92 -3.99 8.22
CA GLY A 10 7.16 -4.29 7.50
C GLY A 10 7.27 -3.60 6.13
N TYR A 11 6.39 -2.65 5.82
CA TYR A 11 6.53 -1.76 4.67
C TYR A 11 6.81 -0.34 5.13
N GLU A 12 7.68 0.38 4.42
CA GLU A 12 7.79 1.84 4.50
C GLU A 12 6.84 2.46 3.47
N ILE A 13 5.96 3.34 3.91
CA ILE A 13 5.08 4.12 3.05
C ILE A 13 5.67 5.52 2.97
N GLN A 14 5.87 6.04 1.75
CA GLN A 14 6.27 7.42 1.51
C GLN A 14 5.13 8.16 0.82
N VAL A 15 4.65 9.23 1.44
CA VAL A 15 3.57 10.07 0.93
C VAL A 15 4.14 11.44 0.56
N THR A 16 4.06 11.80 -0.71
CA THR A 16 4.58 13.08 -1.24
C THR A 16 3.44 13.99 -1.65
N ASN A 17 3.48 15.24 -1.19
CA ASN A 17 2.60 16.31 -1.66
C ASN A 17 3.13 16.85 -3.00
N ASN A 18 2.40 16.55 -4.07
CA ASN A 18 2.50 17.24 -5.35
C ASN A 18 1.35 18.29 -5.36
N PRO A 19 1.59 19.56 -5.73
CA PRO A 19 0.57 20.63 -5.67
C PRO A 19 -0.81 20.29 -6.23
N ALA A 20 -0.91 19.32 -7.14
CA ALA A 20 -2.18 18.82 -7.67
C ALA A 20 -2.79 17.64 -6.88
N LEU A 21 -1.97 16.75 -6.30
CA LEU A 21 -2.38 15.44 -5.73
C LEU A 21 -1.38 14.92 -4.68
N TRP A 22 -1.83 14.07 -3.76
CA TRP A 22 -0.91 13.31 -2.91
C TRP A 22 -0.58 11.97 -3.57
N GLN A 23 0.69 11.59 -3.51
CA GLN A 23 1.16 10.30 -4.04
C GLN A 23 1.72 9.46 -2.92
N ALA A 24 1.33 8.18 -2.85
CA ALA A 24 1.89 7.23 -1.90
C ALA A 24 2.69 6.14 -2.63
N ALA A 25 3.91 5.89 -2.18
CA ALA A 25 4.77 4.79 -2.63
C ALA A 25 5.03 3.83 -1.47
N ILE A 26 5.07 2.52 -1.74
CA ILE A 26 5.15 1.46 -0.73
C ILE A 26 6.42 0.63 -0.98
N TYR A 27 7.31 0.59 0.02
CA TYR A 27 8.60 -0.09 -0.03
C TYR A 27 8.59 -1.27 0.94
N ARG A 28 8.89 -2.49 0.49
CA ARG A 28 9.11 -3.62 1.42
C ARG A 28 10.42 -3.39 2.19
N THR A 29 10.41 -3.58 3.50
CA THR A 29 11.64 -3.47 4.32
C THR A 29 12.36 -4.81 4.47
N SER A 30 11.78 -5.91 3.98
CA SER A 30 12.34 -7.27 3.99
C SER A 30 12.03 -7.99 2.67
N PRO A 31 12.95 -8.81 2.14
CA PRO A 31 12.69 -9.64 0.95
C PRO A 31 11.65 -10.74 1.18
N THR A 32 11.34 -11.09 2.43
CA THR A 32 10.33 -12.12 2.77
C THR A 32 8.89 -11.64 2.64
N LEU A 33 8.68 -10.32 2.46
CA LEU A 33 7.35 -9.75 2.31
C LEU A 33 6.88 -9.86 0.87
N PRO A 34 5.57 -10.07 0.64
CA PRO A 34 4.99 -10.02 -0.68
C PRO A 34 5.37 -8.73 -1.41
N GLU A 35 5.72 -8.89 -2.68
CA GLU A 35 5.96 -7.76 -3.55
C GLU A 35 4.65 -7.01 -3.75
N ILE A 36 4.67 -5.74 -3.36
CA ILE A 36 3.69 -4.77 -3.79
C ILE A 36 4.45 -4.05 -4.89
N ASP A 37 4.07 -4.29 -6.16
CA ASP A 37 4.58 -3.50 -7.27
C ASP A 37 4.52 -2.04 -6.85
N TRP A 38 5.56 -1.27 -7.20
CA TRP A 38 5.80 0.12 -6.80
C TRP A 38 4.69 1.09 -7.28
N VAL A 39 3.44 0.81 -6.95
CA VAL A 39 2.26 1.55 -7.37
C VAL A 39 2.31 2.85 -6.58
N ALA A 40 2.71 3.91 -7.27
CA ALA A 40 2.40 5.25 -6.88
C ALA A 40 0.86 5.37 -6.90
N LEU A 41 0.24 5.24 -5.73
CA LEU A 41 -1.19 5.48 -5.62
C LEU A 41 -1.40 6.97 -5.83
N ASN A 42 -2.08 7.32 -6.92
CA ASN A 42 -2.53 8.69 -7.16
C ASN A 42 -3.74 8.95 -6.28
N ILE A 43 -3.53 9.66 -5.17
CA ILE A 43 -4.55 9.87 -4.16
C ILE A 43 -5.01 11.33 -4.22
N ARG A 44 -6.29 11.51 -4.55
CA ARG A 44 -6.95 12.83 -4.49
C ARG A 44 -7.32 13.15 -3.04
N ALA A 45 -6.33 13.51 -2.23
CA ALA A 45 -6.54 13.88 -0.84
C ALA A 45 -6.20 15.36 -0.58
N ALA A 46 -6.81 15.94 0.45
CA ALA A 46 -6.41 17.26 0.94
C ALA A 46 -5.16 17.19 1.86
N SER A 47 -4.80 16.00 2.36
CA SER A 47 -3.73 15.81 3.35
C SER A 47 -3.03 14.46 3.22
N ALA A 48 -1.93 14.28 3.95
CA ALA A 48 -1.16 13.03 3.98
C ALA A 48 -1.91 11.86 4.63
N SER A 49 -2.79 12.12 5.60
CA SER A 49 -3.44 11.07 6.40
C SER A 49 -4.34 10.14 5.56
N PRO A 50 -5.23 10.63 4.68
CA PRO A 50 -5.95 9.78 3.73
C PRO A 50 -5.01 8.99 2.82
N ALA A 51 -3.90 9.60 2.38
CA ALA A 51 -2.92 8.93 1.53
C ALA A 51 -2.25 7.74 2.23
N PHE A 52 -1.93 7.88 3.52
CA PHE A 52 -1.46 6.76 4.34
C PHE A 52 -2.53 5.69 4.56
N GLN A 53 -3.81 6.06 4.72
CA GLN A 53 -4.87 5.07 4.92
C GLN A 53 -5.08 4.19 3.68
N GLU A 54 -5.11 4.77 2.49
CA GLU A 54 -5.20 4.06 1.21
C GLU A 54 -4.01 3.10 1.02
N ALA A 55 -2.78 3.57 1.26
CA ALA A 55 -1.58 2.73 1.18
C ALA A 55 -1.64 1.54 2.16
N LYS A 56 -2.12 1.77 3.39
CA LYS A 56 -2.33 0.70 4.38
C LYS A 56 -3.39 -0.30 3.93
N GLN A 57 -4.45 0.13 3.24
CA GLN A 57 -5.45 -0.78 2.68
C GLN A 57 -4.86 -1.67 1.60
N VAL A 58 -4.00 -1.14 0.73
CA VAL A 58 -3.29 -1.95 -0.28
C VAL A 58 -2.41 -2.99 0.39
N ILE A 59 -1.60 -2.60 1.37
CA ILE A 59 -0.78 -3.54 2.16
C ILE A 59 -1.66 -4.61 2.80
N ASN A 60 -2.77 -4.22 3.41
CA ASN A 60 -3.68 -5.19 4.03
C ASN A 60 -4.29 -6.15 3.01
N ARG A 61 -4.68 -5.69 1.80
CA ARG A 61 -5.22 -6.57 0.75
C ARG A 61 -4.20 -7.59 0.27
N VAL A 62 -2.94 -7.20 0.16
CA VAL A 62 -1.85 -8.09 -0.26
C VAL A 62 -1.49 -9.10 0.84
N LEU A 63 -1.51 -8.66 2.11
CA LEU A 63 -1.25 -9.52 3.25
C LEU A 63 -2.46 -10.35 3.68
N SER A 64 -3.67 -10.00 3.24
CA SER A 64 -4.86 -10.79 3.49
C SER A 64 -4.70 -12.14 2.77
N PRO A 65 -4.81 -13.27 3.49
CA PRO A 65 -4.81 -14.57 2.82
C PRO A 65 -5.95 -14.57 1.81
N ILE A 66 -5.66 -14.97 0.57
CA ILE A 66 -6.66 -15.16 -0.49
C ILE A 66 -7.62 -16.24 -0.01
N ARG A 67 -8.62 -15.87 0.79
CA ARG A 67 -9.68 -16.75 1.24
C ARG A 67 -10.76 -16.74 0.18
N GLY A 68 -10.44 -17.31 -0.98
CA GLY A 68 -11.36 -17.27 -2.13
C GLY A 68 -10.77 -17.68 -3.47
N LYS A 69 -10.19 -18.88 -3.58
CA LYS A 69 -10.25 -19.68 -4.82
C LYS A 69 -10.50 -21.17 -4.49
N ILE A 70 -11.78 -21.53 -4.49
CA ILE A 70 -12.41 -22.73 -5.11
C ILE A 70 -11.93 -24.10 -4.57
N THR A 71 -12.63 -24.72 -3.60
CA THR A 71 -13.67 -25.78 -3.77
C THR A 71 -13.42 -26.88 -4.81
N SER A 72 -13.27 -28.11 -4.30
CA SER A 72 -13.70 -29.39 -4.88
C SER A 72 -13.08 -29.84 -6.20
N GLU A 73 -12.01 -30.63 -6.11
CA GLU A 73 -11.72 -31.65 -7.11
C GLU A 73 -12.41 -32.95 -6.64
N LYS A 74 -13.40 -33.39 -7.42
CA LYS A 74 -14.21 -34.59 -7.19
C LYS A 74 -13.31 -35.83 -7.05
N ALA A 75 -13.62 -36.66 -6.05
CA ALA A 75 -13.34 -38.10 -6.06
C ALA A 75 -14.67 -38.84 -6.16
#